data_AF-A0A1G0LTL7-F1
#
_entry.id   AF-A0A1G0LTL7-F1
#
_cell.length_a   1.000
_cell.length_b   1.000
_cell.length_c   1.000
_cell.angle_alpha   90.00
_cell.angle_beta   90.00
_cell.angle_gamma   90.00
#
_symmetry.space_group_name_H-M   'P 1'
#
loop_
_entity.id
_entity.type
_entity.pdbx_description
1 polymer ?
#
loop_
_entity_poly.entity_id
_entity_poly.type
_entity_poly.pdbx_seq_one_letter_code
_entity_poly.pdbx_strand_id
1 'polypeptide(L)'
;MDNLPKQIAAEVENVGFALRNLEETMGRQVKTVVELAAMGTFLHNIYNGIENILKQSLKLNKIQMARGENWHKELLTLSVTNGIISEGLSDELYEYLTFRHYFVHAYGFMLEEAPLEPLAQNIPGIWSKFISEVAQSFGVNL
;
A
#
# COMPACT_ATOMS: atom_id res chain seq x y z
N MET A 1 -3.96 18.64 -2.07
CA MET A 1 -4.82 17.47 -1.74
C MET A 1 -6.12 17.92 -1.06
N ASP A 2 -6.58 19.14 -1.31
CA ASP A 2 -7.47 19.88 -0.39
C ASP A 2 -8.94 19.41 -0.41
N ASN A 3 -9.25 18.39 -1.20
CA ASN A 3 -10.61 17.86 -1.38
C ASN A 3 -10.79 16.41 -0.90
N LEU A 4 -9.74 15.74 -0.41
CA LEU A 4 -9.89 14.40 0.14
C LEU A 4 -10.46 14.46 1.57
N PRO A 5 -11.30 13.50 1.98
CA PRO A 5 -11.71 13.34 3.36
C PRO A 5 -10.51 13.33 4.30
N LYS A 6 -10.58 14.05 5.42
CA LYS A 6 -9.46 14.25 6.36
C LYS A 6 -8.74 12.96 6.77
N GLN A 7 -9.48 11.86 6.95
CA GLN A 7 -8.92 10.56 7.30
C GLN A 7 -8.07 9.97 6.17
N ILE A 8 -8.48 10.12 4.92
CA ILE A 8 -7.71 9.69 3.75
C ILE A 8 -6.47 10.58 3.61
N ALA A 9 -6.61 11.90 3.73
CA ALA A 9 -5.48 12.82 3.62
C ALA A 9 -4.35 12.52 4.64
N ALA A 10 -4.71 12.16 5.88
CA ALA A 10 -3.73 11.76 6.89
C ALA A 10 -2.99 10.46 6.52
N GLU A 11 -3.70 9.45 5.99
CA GLU A 11 -3.04 8.22 5.52
C GLU A 11 -2.12 8.49 4.32
N VAL A 12 -2.53 9.37 3.39
CA VAL A 12 -1.69 9.78 2.26
C VAL A 12 -0.39 10.42 2.73
N GLU A 13 -0.45 11.27 3.76
CA GLU A 13 0.74 11.88 4.36
C GLU A 13 1.67 10.83 4.99
N ASN A 14 1.10 9.89 5.77
CA ASN A 14 1.84 8.79 6.40
C ASN A 14 2.56 7.92 5.36
N VAL A 15 1.87 7.54 4.28
CA VAL A 15 2.47 6.78 3.18
C VAL A 15 3.57 7.59 2.49
N GLY A 16 3.38 8.90 2.35
CA GLY A 16 4.42 9.80 1.84
C GLY A 16 5.71 9.78 2.68
N PHE A 17 5.61 9.72 4.01
CA PHE A 17 6.78 9.53 4.87
C PHE A 17 7.42 8.16 4.66
N ALA A 18 6.62 7.10 4.57
CA ALA A 18 7.14 5.74 4.36
C ALA A 18 7.87 5.61 3.00
N LEU A 19 7.34 6.20 1.94
CA LEU A 19 7.97 6.25 0.61
C LEU A 19 9.32 6.96 0.64
N ARG A 20 9.39 8.14 1.29
CA ARG A 20 10.67 8.87 1.42
C ARG A 20 11.73 8.06 2.17
N ASN A 21 11.35 7.40 3.26
CA ASN A 21 12.29 6.57 4.01
C ASN A 21 12.69 5.31 3.24
N LEU A 22 11.78 4.73 2.44
CA LEU A 22 12.11 3.63 1.54
C LEU A 22 13.13 4.07 0.49
N GLU A 23 12.91 5.22 -0.16
CA GLU A 23 13.82 5.80 -1.13
C GLU A 23 15.22 6.05 -0.53
N GLU A 24 15.28 6.66 0.66
CA GLU A 24 16.55 6.88 1.36
C GLU A 24 17.27 5.55 1.66
N THR A 25 16.52 4.54 2.11
CA THR A 25 17.07 3.21 2.41
C THR A 25 17.61 2.54 1.15
N MET A 26 16.86 2.64 0.04
CA MET A 26 17.27 2.16 -1.28
C MET A 26 18.53 2.87 -1.81
N GLY A 27 18.72 4.16 -1.48
CA GLY A 27 19.91 4.92 -1.87
C GLY A 27 21.23 4.49 -1.20
N ARG A 28 21.19 3.68 -0.13
CA ARG A 28 22.40 3.21 0.57
C ARG A 28 23.22 2.23 -0.28
N GLN A 29 24.54 2.42 -0.35
CA GLN A 29 25.42 1.57 -1.17
C GLN A 29 25.48 0.11 -0.73
N VAL A 30 25.32 -0.16 0.57
CA VAL A 30 25.34 -1.51 1.14
C VAL A 30 24.01 -1.76 1.82
N LYS A 31 23.37 -2.88 1.48
CA LYS A 31 22.17 -3.37 2.15
C LYS A 31 22.55 -4.44 3.16
N THR A 32 22.71 -4.04 4.42
CA THR A 32 22.85 -5.00 5.51
C THR A 32 21.46 -5.48 5.94
N VAL A 33 21.44 -6.41 6.91
CA VAL A 33 20.21 -6.86 7.55
C VAL A 33 19.34 -5.71 8.08
N VAL A 34 19.95 -4.60 8.50
CA VAL A 34 19.23 -3.42 9.00
C VAL A 34 18.50 -2.72 7.87
N GLU A 35 19.16 -2.50 6.73
CA GLU A 35 18.53 -1.89 5.55
C GLU A 35 17.43 -2.78 4.98
N LEU A 36 17.64 -4.09 4.91
CA LEU A 36 16.62 -5.02 4.42
C LEU A 36 15.39 -5.06 5.35
N ALA A 37 15.60 -5.08 6.66
CA ALA A 37 14.52 -4.97 7.64
C ALA A 37 13.75 -3.64 7.53
N ALA A 38 14.46 -2.53 7.30
CA ALA A 38 13.86 -1.23 7.09
C ALA A 38 13.04 -1.18 5.79
N MET A 39 13.59 -1.69 4.68
CA MET A 39 12.87 -1.80 3.39
C MET A 39 11.58 -2.61 3.54
N GLY A 40 11.66 -3.79 4.17
CA GLY A 40 10.47 -4.62 4.41
C GLY A 40 9.43 -3.92 5.28
N THR A 41 9.87 -3.19 6.31
CA THR A 41 8.99 -2.39 7.17
C THR A 41 8.31 -1.28 6.40
N PHE A 42 9.02 -0.52 5.57
CA PHE A 42 8.42 0.56 4.79
C PHE A 42 7.47 0.05 3.72
N LEU A 43 7.80 -1.04 3.03
CA LEU A 43 6.89 -1.72 2.10
C LEU A 43 5.59 -2.16 2.79
N HIS A 44 5.71 -2.80 3.95
CA HIS A 44 4.56 -3.17 4.77
C HIS A 44 3.72 -1.96 5.17
N ASN A 45 4.36 -0.88 5.63
CA ASN A 45 3.68 0.34 6.05
C ASN A 45 2.95 1.03 4.90
N ILE A 46 3.56 1.09 3.71
CA ILE A 46 2.93 1.64 2.50
C ILE A 46 1.68 0.85 2.15
N TYR A 47 1.78 -0.49 2.12
CA TYR A 47 0.63 -1.34 1.81
C TYR A 47 -0.47 -1.24 2.87
N ASN A 48 -0.11 -1.17 4.16
CA ASN A 48 -1.09 -0.95 5.24
C ASN A 48 -1.82 0.41 5.09
N GLY A 49 -1.11 1.46 4.65
CA GLY A 49 -1.72 2.75 4.33
C GLY A 49 -2.69 2.67 3.15
N ILE A 50 -2.35 1.92 2.10
CA ILE A 50 -3.25 1.61 0.97
C ILE A 50 -4.53 0.93 1.48
N GLU A 51 -4.39 -0.10 2.32
CA GLU A 51 -5.54 -0.79 2.91
C GLU A 51 -6.41 0.17 3.74
N ASN A 52 -5.80 1.04 4.54
CA ASN A 52 -6.54 2.01 5.34
C ASN A 52 -7.32 3.00 4.47
N ILE A 53 -6.73 3.49 3.38
CA ILE A 53 -7.40 4.38 2.43
C ILE A 53 -8.59 3.67 1.77
N LEU A 54 -8.42 2.43 1.32
CA LEU A 54 -9.50 1.64 0.73
C LEU A 54 -10.64 1.41 1.74
N LYS A 55 -10.33 1.04 2.98
CA LYS A 55 -11.33 0.86 4.05
C LYS A 55 -12.15 2.13 4.27
N GLN A 56 -11.50 3.28 4.35
CA GLN A 56 -12.20 4.55 4.54
C GLN A 56 -13.03 4.92 3.32
N SER A 57 -12.55 4.62 2.11
CA SER A 57 -13.29 4.87 0.87
C SER A 57 -14.57 4.03 0.80
N LEU A 58 -14.48 2.73 1.10
CA LEU A 58 -15.66 1.85 1.19
C LEU A 58 -16.64 2.31 2.28
N LYS A 59 -16.12 2.71 3.43
CA LYS A 59 -16.95 3.22 4.55
C LYS A 59 -17.72 4.48 4.16
N LEU A 60 -17.11 5.41 3.41
CA LEU A 60 -17.77 6.62 2.92
C LEU A 60 -18.90 6.28 1.93
N ASN A 61 -18.72 5.23 1.14
CA ASN A 61 -19.74 4.67 0.26
C ASN A 61 -20.76 3.77 0.98
N LYS A 62 -20.71 3.69 2.33
CA LYS A 62 -21.61 2.88 3.18
C LYS A 62 -21.56 1.38 2.87
N ILE A 63 -20.44 0.89 2.34
CA ILE A 63 -20.22 -0.52 2.04
C ILE A 63 -19.70 -1.21 3.30
N GLN A 64 -20.32 -2.33 3.68
CA GLN A 64 -19.87 -3.14 4.80
C GLN A 64 -18.78 -4.10 4.33
N MET A 65 -17.71 -4.23 5.13
CA MET A 65 -16.68 -5.24 4.91
C MET A 65 -16.93 -6.45 5.80
N ALA A 66 -16.59 -7.65 5.33
CA ALA A 66 -16.60 -8.82 6.20
C ALA A 66 -15.56 -8.73 7.33
N ARG A 67 -15.76 -9.60 8.32
CA ARG A 67 -14.84 -9.83 9.43
C ARG A 67 -14.23 -11.22 9.26
N GLY A 68 -12.95 -11.37 9.56
CA GLY A 68 -12.26 -12.67 9.51
C GLY A 68 -10.93 -12.58 8.75
N GLU A 69 -10.18 -13.68 8.71
CA GLU A 69 -8.78 -13.69 8.24
C GLU A 69 -8.60 -13.28 6.77
N ASN A 70 -9.62 -13.48 5.92
CA ASN A 70 -9.57 -13.15 4.50
C ASN A 70 -10.03 -11.72 4.15
N TRP A 71 -10.23 -10.86 5.14
CA TRP A 71 -10.76 -9.50 4.90
C TRP A 71 -9.90 -8.68 3.94
N HIS A 72 -8.59 -8.92 3.91
CA HIS A 72 -7.64 -8.22 3.05
C HIS A 72 -7.92 -8.43 1.56
N LYS A 73 -8.19 -9.67 1.15
CA LYS A 73 -8.51 -9.99 -0.24
C LYS A 73 -9.88 -9.44 -0.62
N GLU A 74 -10.84 -9.54 0.30
CA GLU A 74 -12.17 -8.99 0.10
C GLU A 74 -12.16 -7.46 -0.02
N LEU A 75 -11.29 -6.77 0.71
CA LEU A 75 -11.10 -5.33 0.60
C LEU A 75 -10.75 -4.92 -0.84
N LEU A 76 -9.82 -5.62 -1.49
CA LEU A 76 -9.47 -5.36 -2.89
C LEU A 76 -10.67 -5.62 -3.82
N THR A 77 -11.33 -6.77 -3.67
CA THR A 77 -12.53 -7.11 -4.46
C THR A 77 -13.64 -6.07 -4.32
N LEU A 78 -13.95 -5.64 -3.10
CA LEU A 78 -14.96 -4.60 -2.84
C LEU A 78 -14.54 -3.26 -3.43
N SER A 79 -13.25 -2.93 -3.38
CA SER A 79 -12.73 -1.68 -3.94
C SER A 79 -12.84 -1.64 -5.46
N VAL A 80 -12.60 -2.76 -6.15
CA VAL A 80 -12.81 -2.92 -7.60
C VAL A 80 -14.29 -2.82 -7.95
N THR A 81 -15.13 -3.64 -7.30
CA THR A 81 -16.57 -3.70 -7.61
C THR A 81 -17.32 -2.39 -7.36
N ASN A 82 -16.78 -1.51 -6.52
CA ASN A 82 -17.35 -0.20 -6.24
C ASN A 82 -16.59 0.96 -6.92
N GLY A 83 -15.72 0.66 -7.88
CA GLY A 83 -15.07 1.65 -8.74
C GLY A 83 -14.08 2.58 -8.01
N ILE A 84 -13.51 2.14 -6.88
CA ILE A 84 -12.49 2.89 -6.14
C ILE A 84 -11.11 2.69 -6.80
N ILE A 85 -10.85 1.47 -7.27
CA ILE A 85 -9.65 1.10 -8.03
C ILE A 85 -10.03 0.21 -9.21
N SER A 86 -9.15 0.13 -10.19
CA SER A 86 -9.25 -0.76 -11.34
C SER A 86 -8.88 -2.21 -10.98
N GLU A 87 -9.39 -3.16 -11.76
CA GLU A 87 -9.00 -4.57 -11.64
C GLU A 87 -7.49 -4.75 -11.85
N GLY A 88 -6.92 -4.08 -12.85
CA GLY A 88 -5.47 -4.13 -13.10
C GLY A 88 -4.63 -3.59 -11.94
N LEU A 89 -5.07 -2.53 -11.24
CA LEU A 89 -4.38 -2.08 -10.03
C LEU A 89 -4.53 -3.08 -8.87
N SER A 90 -5.71 -3.70 -8.73
CA SER A 90 -5.93 -4.74 -7.73
C SER A 90 -4.98 -5.93 -7.93
N ASP A 91 -4.74 -6.34 -9.18
CA ASP A 91 -3.80 -7.42 -9.51
C ASP A 91 -2.35 -7.05 -9.11
N GLU A 92 -1.92 -5.82 -9.38
CA GLU A 92 -0.61 -5.31 -8.94
C GLU A 92 -0.50 -5.28 -7.40
N LEU A 93 -1.56 -4.86 -6.71
CA LEU A 93 -1.61 -4.82 -5.25
C LEU A 93 -1.62 -6.21 -4.60
N TYR A 94 -1.96 -7.26 -5.33
CA TYR A 94 -1.96 -8.64 -4.82
C TYR A 94 -0.54 -9.14 -4.50
N GLU A 95 0.47 -8.66 -5.22
CA GLU A 95 1.86 -8.96 -4.92
C GLU A 95 2.28 -8.42 -3.54
N TYR A 96 1.85 -7.20 -3.22
CA TYR A 96 2.09 -6.58 -1.91
C TYR A 96 1.25 -7.20 -0.81
N LEU A 97 0.04 -7.69 -1.12
CA LEU A 97 -0.74 -8.51 -0.18
C LEU A 97 0.01 -9.80 0.16
N THR A 98 0.59 -10.47 -0.84
CA THR A 98 1.41 -11.67 -0.65
C THR A 98 2.63 -11.36 0.20
N PHE A 99 3.35 -10.29 -0.13
CA PHE A 99 4.50 -9.83 0.65
C PHE A 99 4.12 -9.52 2.10
N ARG A 100 2.99 -8.84 2.33
CA ARG A 100 2.48 -8.56 3.67
C ARG A 100 2.32 -9.85 4.48
N HIS A 101 1.66 -10.87 3.91
CA HIS A 101 1.48 -12.16 4.60
C HIS A 101 2.80 -12.83 4.95
N TYR A 102 3.77 -12.78 4.05
CA TYR A 102 5.13 -13.27 4.35
C TYR A 102 5.79 -12.44 5.47
N PHE A 103 5.78 -11.11 5.35
CA PHE A 103 6.48 -10.19 6.26
C PHE A 103 5.98 -10.28 7.70
N VAL A 104 4.66 -10.40 7.93
CA VAL A 104 4.10 -10.50 9.29
C VAL A 104 4.50 -11.78 10.03
N HIS A 105 4.97 -12.80 9.31
CA HIS A 105 5.44 -14.07 9.89
C HIS A 105 6.96 -14.24 9.83
N ALA A 106 7.63 -13.46 8.98
CA ALA A 106 9.08 -13.47 8.87
C ALA A 106 9.73 -12.66 10.00
N TYR A 107 10.97 -13.02 10.31
CA TYR A 107 11.87 -12.15 11.05
C TYR A 107 12.64 -11.28 10.04
N GLY A 108 12.91 -10.02 10.37
CA GLY A 108 13.60 -9.10 9.46
C GLY A 108 14.97 -9.60 8.96
N PHE A 109 15.64 -10.49 9.70
CA PHE A 109 16.91 -11.09 9.27
C PHE A 109 16.77 -12.18 8.20
N MET A 110 15.55 -12.63 7.90
CA MET A 110 15.26 -13.57 6.81
C MET A 110 14.94 -12.87 5.50
N LEU A 111 14.88 -11.54 5.49
CA LEU A 111 14.66 -10.79 4.25
C LEU A 111 15.91 -10.85 3.38
N GLU A 112 15.70 -11.16 2.10
CA GLU A 112 16.73 -11.19 1.08
C GLU A 112 16.52 -10.02 0.12
N GLU A 113 17.62 -9.46 -0.39
CA GLU A 113 17.59 -8.31 -1.28
C GLU A 113 16.87 -8.61 -2.61
N ALA A 114 17.20 -9.75 -3.22
CA ALA A 114 16.69 -10.13 -4.55
C ALA A 114 15.15 -10.10 -4.69
N PRO A 115 14.34 -10.66 -3.77
CA PRO A 115 12.89 -10.54 -3.84
C PRO A 115 12.35 -9.18 -3.34
N LEU A 116 13.10 -8.46 -2.51
CA LEU A 116 12.64 -7.21 -1.89
C LEU A 116 12.85 -5.99 -2.78
N GLU A 117 13.94 -5.98 -3.55
CA GLU A 117 14.33 -4.86 -4.40
C GLU A 117 13.30 -4.56 -5.50
N PRO A 118 12.75 -5.53 -6.25
CA PRO A 118 11.71 -5.25 -7.25
C PRO A 118 10.46 -4.64 -6.63
N LEU A 119 10.02 -5.14 -5.47
CA LEU A 119 8.86 -4.59 -4.75
C LEU A 119 9.10 -3.13 -4.36
N ALA A 120 10.29 -2.83 -3.85
CA ALA A 120 10.70 -1.50 -3.43
C ALA A 120 10.83 -0.51 -4.60
N GLN A 121 11.34 -0.97 -5.74
CA GLN A 121 11.43 -0.17 -6.97
C GLN A 121 10.06 0.13 -7.59
N ASN A 122 9.13 -0.83 -7.52
CA ASN A 122 7.81 -0.71 -8.18
C ASN A 122 6.78 0.09 -7.35
N ILE A 123 6.86 0.05 -6.02
CA ILE A 123 5.81 0.61 -5.16
C ILE A 123 5.55 2.12 -5.34
N PRO A 124 6.53 2.99 -5.68
CA PRO A 124 6.23 4.40 -5.92
C PRO A 124 5.32 4.62 -7.13
N GLY A 125 5.49 3.82 -8.19
CA GLY A 125 4.64 3.87 -9.39
C GLY A 125 3.23 3.39 -9.10
N ILE A 126 3.11 2.28 -8.37
CA ILE A 126 1.81 1.73 -7.92
C ILE A 126 1.10 2.71 -7.00
N TRP A 127 1.81 3.36 -6.09
CA TRP A 127 1.26 4.40 -5.23
C TRP A 127 0.71 5.58 -6.02
N SER A 128 1.46 6.06 -7.03
CA SER A 128 1.01 7.15 -7.89
C SER A 128 -0.28 6.80 -8.64
N LYS A 129 -0.35 5.58 -9.21
CA LYS A 129 -1.55 5.06 -9.87
C LYS A 129 -2.71 4.95 -8.88
N PHE A 130 -2.48 4.36 -7.71
CA PHE A 130 -3.47 4.20 -6.65
C PHE A 130 -4.08 5.53 -6.22
N ILE A 131 -3.26 6.53 -5.93
CA ILE A 131 -3.75 7.84 -5.49
C ILE A 131 -4.52 8.56 -6.59
N SER A 132 -4.12 8.41 -7.86
CA SER A 132 -4.89 8.92 -9.00
C SER A 132 -6.29 8.29 -9.07
N GLU A 133 -6.38 6.95 -9.01
CA GLU A 133 -7.66 6.24 -9.09
C GLU A 133 -8.58 6.55 -7.90
N VAL A 134 -8.03 6.58 -6.68
CA VAL A 134 -8.79 6.96 -5.48
C VAL A 134 -9.34 8.37 -5.61
N ALA A 135 -8.54 9.35 -6.02
CA ALA A 135 -9.03 10.72 -6.19
C ALA A 135 -10.12 10.84 -7.26
N GLN A 136 -9.95 10.15 -8.40
CA GLN A 136 -10.97 10.09 -9.44
C GLN A 136 -12.30 9.50 -8.93
N SER A 137 -12.24 8.49 -8.06
CA SER A 137 -13.44 7.89 -7.44
C SER A 137 -14.23 8.88 -6.55
N PHE A 138 -13.57 9.93 -6.05
CA PHE A 138 -14.20 11.04 -5.31
C PHE A 138 -14.53 12.27 -6.18
N GLY A 139 -14.33 12.19 -7.49
CA GLY A 139 -14.50 13.33 -8.40
C GLY A 139 -13.45 14.43 -8.22
N VAL A 140 -12.27 14.07 -7.68
CA VAL A 140 -11.14 14.98 -7.48
C VAL A 140 -10.07 14.68 -8.53
N ASN A 141 -9.64 15.71 -9.28
CA ASN A 141 -8.45 15.61 -10.13
C ASN A 141 -7.20 15.97 -9.30
N LEU A 142 -6.15 15.16 -9.43
CA LEU A 142 -4.84 15.38 -8.79
C LEU A 142 -3.82 15.97 -9.76
#